data_AF-A0A0D2IW02-F1
#
_entry.id   AF-A0A0D2IW02-F1
#
_cell.length_a   1.000
_cell.length_b   1.000
_cell.length_c   1.000
_cell.angle_alpha   90.00
_cell.angle_beta   90.00
_cell.angle_gamma   90.00
#
_symmetry.space_group_name_H-M   'P 1'
#
loop_
_entity.id
_entity.type
_entity.pdbx_description
1 polymer ?
#
loop_
_entity_poly.entity_id
_entity_poly.type
_entity_poly.pdbx_seq_one_letter_code
_entity_poly.pdbx_strand_id
1 'polypeptide(L)'
;MDSVKPIPDAEANKSSGPSGEGTEPFAQTKTETVSTFSGNKPAAKSSKPRHPQTAQKSEKKCLSQSLGTTMAESILSPAKDIESMNIVQRLEYMQRETTMASSQVEHHRNNTTVVTTSVTSRDVATHLVDNHIPSQVISTSVIPNMGATDSLSKPQGPTRPKGKKNDIHTFTLEDFAAISALSSLVERYGRVSHMGVLDPSYSFFMSQDRQAALYYKVLNNIAVVGGEPLCSPDRYDTLFEEFRRRRRQRGWGIVLLGATDSFIPYAVKHKWVTMRFGTERVLDPLNNSILQEKEGKRIITQNKQLLDPSRGGISVHSYVPAQGRDEALERRLRHIYDEWREHRNRSSQPQAYMTVFDPFAIPALMIYICTKDQQGQLNGFAALRQIGANKGYHIDPYCALPTAPKGITDLLVFSAMSLLQQAGIGYLSLGFEPSTQLNEVTSLSRPTTAITKSCYRRAFRYLPIGGKKAYHDKFRPDLNLESGLYIVYPEGAPSIQHALATLHFANVKVRELLWRRLSKLCARKEQEHAIVFTSPEDLPVADCISTAHPTWLEESEISNVAVPVQIMTVEHDTMFTPELKAFTNKVIPIIGVAYD
;
A
#
# COMPACT_ATOMS: atom_id res chain seq x y z
N MET A 1 4.28 -45.73 -63.89
CA MET A 1 4.70 -46.48 -62.70
C MET A 1 4.63 -45.62 -61.43
N ASP A 2 3.51 -45.42 -60.74
CA ASP A 2 2.11 -45.16 -61.14
C ASP A 2 1.41 -44.50 -59.91
N SER A 3 0.60 -43.44 -60.04
CA SER A 3 -0.82 -43.44 -60.43
C SER A 3 -1.66 -44.30 -59.44
N VAL A 4 -2.73 -43.84 -58.77
CA VAL A 4 -3.83 -42.90 -59.12
C VAL A 4 -4.37 -42.15 -57.85
N LYS A 5 -5.30 -41.17 -58.00
CA LYS A 5 -6.03 -40.44 -56.93
C LYS A 5 -7.45 -41.05 -56.60
N PRO A 6 -8.61 -40.32 -56.51
CA PRO A 6 -9.30 -40.08 -55.22
C PRO A 6 -10.85 -40.28 -55.17
N ILE A 7 -11.46 -40.06 -53.98
CA ILE A 7 -12.77 -39.35 -53.69
C ILE A 7 -14.07 -39.82 -54.42
N PRO A 8 -15.18 -40.09 -53.69
CA PRO A 8 -16.29 -39.10 -53.59
C PRO A 8 -17.14 -39.08 -52.29
N ASP A 9 -18.01 -38.05 -52.20
CA ASP A 9 -18.94 -37.70 -51.12
C ASP A 9 -20.38 -38.27 -51.28
N ALA A 10 -21.36 -37.66 -50.57
CA ALA A 10 -22.83 -37.75 -50.69
C ALA A 10 -23.54 -38.91 -49.91
N GLU A 11 -24.78 -38.79 -49.43
CA GLU A 11 -25.72 -37.64 -49.40
C GLU A 11 -26.72 -37.70 -48.21
N ALA A 12 -27.54 -36.66 -48.05
CA ALA A 12 -28.56 -36.53 -46.99
C ALA A 12 -29.99 -36.76 -47.51
N ASN A 13 -30.97 -37.06 -46.62
CA ASN A 13 -32.28 -36.37 -46.49
C ASN A 13 -33.32 -37.11 -45.59
N LYS A 14 -34.17 -36.31 -44.90
CA LYS A 14 -35.66 -36.36 -44.73
C LYS A 14 -36.45 -37.69 -44.56
N SER A 15 -37.70 -37.72 -44.08
CA SER A 15 -38.50 -37.00 -43.05
C SER A 15 -40.00 -37.36 -43.20
N SER A 16 -40.67 -37.92 -42.19
CA SER A 16 -42.15 -37.97 -42.12
C SER A 16 -42.70 -38.53 -40.79
N GLY A 17 -43.90 -38.09 -40.41
CA GLY A 17 -44.87 -38.80 -39.53
C GLY A 17 -46.21 -38.91 -40.29
N PRO A 18 -47.42 -38.88 -39.67
CA PRO A 18 -47.77 -38.85 -38.23
C PRO A 18 -48.94 -39.84 -37.90
N SER A 19 -49.86 -39.48 -36.97
CA SER A 19 -51.03 -40.21 -36.38
C SER A 19 -50.70 -41.37 -35.40
N GLY A 20 -51.51 -41.75 -34.39
CA GLY A 20 -52.81 -41.29 -33.84
C GLY A 20 -53.40 -42.35 -32.86
N GLU A 21 -54.44 -42.19 -32.01
CA GLU A 21 -55.30 -41.07 -31.52
C GLU A 21 -56.00 -41.48 -30.16
N GLY A 22 -56.67 -40.56 -29.44
CA GLY A 22 -57.51 -40.82 -28.23
C GLY A 22 -56.78 -40.82 -26.86
N THR A 23 -57.40 -40.59 -25.68
CA THR A 23 -58.81 -40.26 -25.32
C THR A 23 -58.86 -39.50 -23.95
N GLU A 24 -59.89 -38.69 -23.70
CA GLU A 24 -60.21 -38.02 -22.41
C GLU A 24 -60.95 -39.00 -21.40
N PRO A 25 -61.32 -38.68 -20.12
CA PRO A 25 -62.06 -37.45 -19.73
C PRO A 25 -61.98 -36.90 -18.26
N PHE A 26 -62.72 -35.78 -18.05
CA PHE A 26 -63.48 -35.38 -16.85
C PHE A 26 -62.81 -34.79 -15.58
N ALA A 27 -63.21 -33.53 -15.25
CA ALA A 27 -64.02 -33.13 -14.07
C ALA A 27 -63.60 -31.81 -13.38
N GLN A 28 -64.56 -30.90 -13.19
CA GLN A 28 -64.47 -29.72 -12.31
C GLN A 28 -65.42 -29.87 -11.12
N THR A 29 -65.12 -29.24 -9.97
CA THR A 29 -65.94 -28.20 -9.31
C THR A 29 -65.57 -28.00 -7.83
N LYS A 30 -65.56 -26.73 -7.38
CA LYS A 30 -66.29 -26.28 -6.18
C LYS A 30 -66.39 -24.75 -6.15
N THR A 31 -67.43 -24.25 -5.49
CA THR A 31 -67.85 -22.84 -5.44
C THR A 31 -68.30 -22.47 -4.04
N GLU A 32 -67.98 -21.28 -3.56
CA GLU A 32 -68.68 -20.57 -2.48
C GLU A 32 -68.40 -19.06 -2.67
N THR A 33 -69.38 -18.30 -3.17
CA THR A 33 -70.41 -17.50 -2.45
C THR A 33 -69.94 -16.10 -2.03
N VAL A 34 -70.64 -15.09 -2.55
CA VAL A 34 -70.55 -13.67 -2.16
C VAL A 34 -71.97 -13.15 -2.00
N SER A 35 -72.28 -12.49 -0.88
CA SER A 35 -73.57 -11.85 -0.64
C SER A 35 -73.58 -10.40 -1.11
N THR A 36 -74.76 -9.91 -1.50
CA THR A 36 -74.97 -8.56 -2.05
C THR A 36 -75.71 -7.66 -1.07
N PHE A 37 -75.36 -6.38 -1.04
CA PHE A 37 -76.25 -5.30 -0.60
C PHE A 37 -75.99 -4.03 -1.41
N SER A 38 -77.03 -3.19 -1.57
CA SER A 38 -77.06 -2.06 -2.53
C SER A 38 -77.16 -0.71 -1.80
N GLY A 39 -76.52 0.33 -2.35
CA GLY A 39 -76.49 1.68 -1.78
C GLY A 39 -76.22 2.78 -2.82
N ASN A 40 -77.11 3.77 -2.88
CA ASN A 40 -77.30 4.81 -3.91
C ASN A 40 -76.10 5.59 -4.49
N LYS A 41 -76.31 6.01 -5.75
CA LYS A 41 -75.73 7.14 -6.53
C LYS A 41 -75.49 8.43 -5.71
N PRO A 42 -74.51 9.31 -6.09
CA PRO A 42 -74.80 10.31 -7.14
C PRO A 42 -73.66 10.74 -8.11
N ALA A 43 -74.11 11.19 -9.29
CA ALA A 43 -73.53 12.19 -10.21
C ALA A 43 -72.00 12.32 -10.39
N ALA A 44 -71.52 12.03 -11.61
CA ALA A 44 -70.18 12.40 -12.08
C ALA A 44 -70.07 13.90 -12.41
N LYS A 45 -68.93 14.52 -12.11
CA LYS A 45 -68.47 15.78 -12.70
C LYS A 45 -67.26 15.51 -13.59
N SER A 46 -67.23 16.10 -14.78
CA SER A 46 -66.09 15.99 -15.70
C SER A 46 -64.90 16.80 -15.19
N SER A 47 -63.69 16.26 -15.38
CA SER A 47 -62.44 17.01 -15.23
C SER A 47 -61.44 16.59 -16.31
N LYS A 48 -60.60 17.54 -16.76
CA LYS A 48 -59.71 17.37 -17.91
C LYS A 48 -58.52 16.46 -17.57
N PRO A 49 -57.96 15.72 -18.55
CA PRO A 49 -56.75 14.93 -18.31
C PRO A 49 -55.58 15.84 -17.90
N ARG A 50 -54.96 15.53 -16.74
CA ARG A 50 -53.65 16.08 -16.38
C ARG A 50 -52.57 15.23 -17.03
N HIS A 51 -51.62 15.86 -17.74
CA HIS A 51 -50.39 15.18 -18.11
C HIS A 51 -49.63 14.75 -16.84
N PRO A 52 -49.04 13.53 -16.81
CA PRO A 52 -48.19 13.12 -15.71
C PRO A 52 -46.89 13.93 -15.76
N GLN A 53 -46.71 14.86 -14.82
CA GLN A 53 -45.40 15.45 -14.58
C GLN A 53 -44.48 14.35 -14.01
N THR A 54 -43.52 13.92 -14.82
CA THR A 54 -42.43 13.05 -14.38
C THR A 54 -41.54 13.80 -13.40
N ALA A 55 -41.87 13.70 -12.11
CA ALA A 55 -41.00 14.14 -11.04
C ALA A 55 -39.68 13.36 -11.14
N GLN A 56 -38.64 14.02 -11.66
CA GLN A 56 -37.28 13.48 -11.64
C GLN A 56 -36.92 13.25 -10.18
N LYS A 57 -36.78 11.98 -9.78
CA LYS A 57 -36.04 11.65 -8.57
C LYS A 57 -34.64 12.21 -8.75
N SER A 58 -34.29 13.23 -7.98
CA SER A 58 -32.89 13.61 -7.83
C SER A 58 -32.14 12.38 -7.31
N GLU A 59 -31.13 11.94 -8.06
CA GLU A 59 -30.30 10.84 -7.59
C GLU A 59 -29.67 11.24 -6.27
N LYS A 60 -29.84 10.37 -5.26
CA LYS A 60 -29.31 10.61 -3.93
C LYS A 60 -27.79 10.43 -4.00
N LYS A 61 -27.08 11.54 -4.23
CA LYS A 61 -25.60 11.57 -4.31
C LYS A 61 -24.99 10.69 -3.22
N CYS A 62 -24.14 9.75 -3.62
CA CYS A 62 -23.45 8.88 -2.67
C CYS A 62 -22.37 9.66 -1.91
N LEU A 63 -21.90 9.11 -0.79
CA LEU A 63 -20.88 9.77 0.03
C LEU A 63 -19.57 10.04 -0.74
N SER A 64 -19.20 9.17 -1.69
CA SER A 64 -17.96 9.36 -2.47
C SER A 64 -18.06 10.53 -3.44
N GLN A 65 -19.20 10.71 -4.09
CA GLN A 65 -19.44 11.86 -4.97
C GLN A 65 -19.33 13.18 -4.20
N SER A 66 -20.00 13.32 -3.04
CA SER A 66 -19.93 14.58 -2.28
C SER A 66 -18.53 14.86 -1.75
N LEU A 67 -17.88 13.86 -1.15
CA LEU A 67 -16.55 13.98 -0.56
C LEU A 67 -15.47 14.23 -1.63
N GLY A 68 -15.51 13.47 -2.73
CA GLY A 68 -14.62 13.62 -3.88
C GLY A 68 -14.77 14.97 -4.58
N THR A 69 -16.01 15.47 -4.72
CA THR A 69 -16.27 16.84 -5.23
C THR A 69 -15.61 17.88 -4.32
N THR A 70 -15.85 17.86 -3.00
CA THR A 70 -15.26 18.85 -2.07
C THR A 70 -13.72 18.82 -2.07
N MET A 71 -13.10 17.64 -2.19
CA MET A 71 -11.64 17.54 -2.30
C MET A 71 -11.11 18.04 -3.64
N ALA A 72 -11.78 17.75 -4.75
CA ALA A 72 -11.40 18.27 -6.06
C ALA A 72 -11.55 19.80 -6.13
N GLU A 73 -12.65 20.35 -5.60
CA GLU A 73 -12.85 21.79 -5.42
C GLU A 73 -11.73 22.41 -4.56
N SER A 74 -11.29 21.73 -3.49
CA SER A 74 -10.16 22.18 -2.66
C SER A 74 -8.79 22.17 -3.35
N ILE A 75 -8.62 21.42 -4.45
CA ILE A 75 -7.38 21.35 -5.26
C ILE A 75 -7.45 22.29 -6.47
N LEU A 76 -8.66 22.57 -6.97
CA LEU A 76 -8.91 23.42 -8.13
C LEU A 76 -9.21 24.88 -7.76
N SER A 77 -9.66 25.14 -6.53
CA SER A 77 -9.81 26.50 -5.99
C SER A 77 -8.45 27.20 -6.04
N PRO A 78 -8.34 28.39 -6.67
CA PRO A 78 -7.07 29.09 -6.76
C PRO A 78 -6.53 29.39 -5.37
N ALA A 79 -5.19 29.35 -5.23
CA ALA A 79 -4.53 29.57 -3.96
C ALA A 79 -5.05 30.86 -3.31
N LYS A 80 -5.53 30.76 -2.06
CA LYS A 80 -6.33 31.80 -1.38
C LYS A 80 -5.59 33.11 -1.07
N ASP A 81 -4.37 33.26 -1.57
CA ASP A 81 -3.55 34.45 -1.42
C ASP A 81 -2.71 34.65 -2.69
N ILE A 82 -3.13 35.63 -3.52
CA ILE A 82 -2.44 36.05 -4.75
C ILE A 82 -1.07 36.70 -4.44
N GLU A 83 -0.85 37.19 -3.22
CA GLU A 83 0.43 37.76 -2.76
C GLU A 83 1.46 36.66 -2.45
N SER A 84 0.99 35.45 -2.11
CA SER A 84 1.85 34.26 -1.92
C SER A 84 2.34 33.60 -3.22
N MET A 85 1.71 33.91 -4.36
CA MET A 85 1.99 33.25 -5.65
C MET A 85 3.23 33.81 -6.33
N ASN A 86 4.14 32.93 -6.79
CA ASN A 86 5.27 33.38 -7.60
C ASN A 86 4.81 33.89 -8.99
N ILE A 87 5.66 34.65 -9.68
CA ILE A 87 5.28 35.32 -10.94
C ILE A 87 4.79 34.36 -12.03
N VAL A 88 5.32 33.14 -12.13
CA VAL A 88 4.87 32.14 -13.12
C VAL A 88 3.47 31.63 -12.75
N GLN A 89 3.26 31.25 -11.48
CA GLN A 89 1.95 30.81 -10.98
C GLN A 89 0.89 31.91 -11.14
N ARG A 90 1.26 33.17 -10.89
CA ARG A 90 0.38 34.33 -11.00
C ARG A 90 0.03 34.66 -12.46
N LEU A 91 0.98 34.50 -13.40
CA LEU A 91 0.71 34.61 -14.84
C LEU A 91 -0.18 33.47 -15.34
N GLU A 92 0.08 32.22 -14.94
CA GLU A 92 -0.80 31.08 -15.28
C GLU A 92 -2.22 31.27 -14.72
N TYR A 93 -2.35 31.77 -13.49
CA TYR A 93 -3.64 32.06 -12.88
C TYR A 93 -4.40 33.15 -13.66
N MET A 94 -3.76 34.27 -13.98
CA MET A 94 -4.38 35.33 -14.79
C MET A 94 -4.74 34.86 -16.21
N GLN A 95 -3.97 33.95 -16.82
CA GLN A 95 -4.34 33.32 -18.08
C GLN A 95 -5.59 32.42 -17.93
N ARG A 96 -5.68 31.61 -16.87
CA ARG A 96 -6.86 30.75 -16.62
C ARG A 96 -8.12 31.56 -16.32
N GLU A 97 -8.02 32.62 -15.53
CA GLU A 97 -9.09 33.61 -15.32
C GLU A 97 -9.56 34.21 -16.66
N THR A 98 -8.61 34.62 -17.52
CA THR A 98 -8.93 35.17 -18.85
C THR A 98 -9.65 34.15 -19.73
N THR A 99 -9.25 32.88 -19.71
CA THR A 99 -9.93 31.81 -20.47
C THR A 99 -11.31 31.49 -19.92
N MET A 100 -11.49 31.48 -18.59
CA MET A 100 -12.80 31.26 -17.94
C MET A 100 -13.75 32.44 -18.13
N ALA A 101 -13.25 33.68 -18.16
CA ALA A 101 -14.05 34.84 -18.53
C ALA A 101 -14.46 34.79 -20.01
N SER A 102 -13.55 34.37 -20.90
CA SER A 102 -13.79 34.26 -22.34
C SER A 102 -14.92 33.25 -22.65
N SER A 103 -14.91 32.07 -22.02
CA SER A 103 -15.94 31.04 -22.20
C SER A 103 -17.31 31.40 -21.60
N GLN A 104 -17.39 32.42 -20.73
CA GLN A 104 -18.68 33.01 -20.31
C GLN A 104 -19.16 34.13 -21.25
N VAL A 105 -18.29 34.71 -22.08
CA VAL A 105 -18.62 35.81 -23.00
C VAL A 105 -19.05 35.34 -24.39
N GLU A 106 -18.65 34.13 -24.83
CA GLU A 106 -18.99 33.59 -26.17
C GLU A 106 -20.50 33.50 -26.47
N HIS A 107 -21.38 33.54 -25.47
CA HIS A 107 -22.82 33.59 -25.71
C HIS A 107 -23.38 34.98 -26.09
N HIS A 108 -22.60 36.07 -26.05
CA HIS A 108 -23.16 37.43 -26.27
C HIS A 108 -22.23 38.49 -26.89
N ARG A 109 -21.58 38.21 -28.04
CA ARG A 109 -21.43 39.20 -29.13
C ARG A 109 -20.89 38.62 -30.45
N ASN A 110 -21.60 38.88 -31.54
CA ASN A 110 -21.02 38.89 -32.89
C ASN A 110 -20.35 40.24 -33.18
N ASN A 111 -19.46 40.24 -34.19
CA ASN A 111 -18.75 41.39 -34.79
C ASN A 111 -17.70 42.08 -33.90
N THR A 112 -16.42 41.85 -34.20
CA THR A 112 -15.46 42.90 -34.66
C THR A 112 -14.24 42.22 -35.33
N THR A 113 -13.60 42.93 -36.27
CA THR A 113 -12.59 42.43 -37.21
C THR A 113 -11.27 41.98 -36.57
N VAL A 114 -10.72 40.86 -37.07
CA VAL A 114 -9.34 40.42 -36.76
C VAL A 114 -8.34 41.20 -37.62
N VAL A 115 -7.33 41.81 -37.01
CA VAL A 115 -6.17 42.41 -37.71
C VAL A 115 -4.95 41.53 -37.46
N THR A 116 -4.60 40.71 -38.44
CA THR A 116 -3.41 39.84 -38.37
C THR A 116 -2.19 40.57 -38.94
N THR A 117 -1.21 40.88 -38.10
CA THR A 117 0.12 41.36 -38.54
C THR A 117 1.22 40.40 -38.11
N SER A 118 1.45 39.37 -38.92
CA SER A 118 2.61 38.49 -38.81
C SER A 118 3.87 39.21 -39.30
N VAL A 119 4.93 39.24 -38.48
CA VAL A 119 6.27 39.65 -38.91
C VAL A 119 7.26 38.55 -38.55
N THR A 120 7.90 37.98 -39.57
CA THR A 120 8.95 36.98 -39.44
C THR A 120 10.34 37.62 -39.41
N SER A 121 11.26 37.04 -38.66
CA SER A 121 12.62 37.57 -38.50
C SER A 121 13.46 37.46 -39.78
N ARG A 122 14.12 38.55 -40.19
CA ARG A 122 15.48 38.56 -40.78
C ARG A 122 16.07 39.96 -40.95
N ASP A 123 17.22 40.16 -40.32
CA ASP A 123 18.45 40.82 -40.80
C ASP A 123 18.35 42.10 -41.65
N VAL A 124 18.57 43.25 -41.01
CA VAL A 124 19.52 44.29 -41.49
C VAL A 124 20.26 44.85 -40.26
N ALA A 125 21.57 45.03 -40.35
CA ALA A 125 22.39 45.66 -39.32
C ALA A 125 23.33 46.71 -39.94
N THR A 126 23.62 47.81 -39.23
CA THR A 126 24.89 48.56 -39.23
C THR A 126 24.82 49.79 -38.29
N HIS A 127 26.01 50.35 -37.98
CA HIS A 127 26.27 51.61 -37.24
C HIS A 127 25.93 51.62 -35.73
N LEU A 128 26.83 51.99 -34.80
CA LEU A 128 28.29 52.31 -34.80
C LEU A 128 28.86 51.69 -33.50
N VAL A 129 29.95 50.91 -33.51
CA VAL A 129 31.36 51.35 -33.39
C VAL A 129 31.63 52.27 -32.19
N ASP A 130 32.14 51.69 -31.10
CA ASP A 130 33.41 52.12 -30.48
C ASP A 130 34.02 51.01 -29.60
N ASN A 131 35.32 51.07 -29.28
CA ASN A 131 36.09 49.98 -28.64
C ASN A 131 36.78 50.42 -27.33
N HIS A 132 36.58 49.66 -26.22
CA HIS A 132 37.67 49.12 -25.37
C HIS A 132 37.18 48.25 -24.19
N ILE A 133 38.13 47.59 -23.52
CA ILE A 133 38.03 46.51 -22.50
C ILE A 133 39.10 46.82 -21.42
N PRO A 134 39.03 46.40 -20.13
CA PRO A 134 37.97 45.73 -19.35
C PRO A 134 37.55 46.52 -18.08
N SER A 135 36.60 45.99 -17.29
CA SER A 135 36.58 46.21 -15.82
C SER A 135 35.87 45.10 -15.05
N GLN A 136 36.20 45.00 -13.76
CA GLN A 136 35.76 43.93 -12.84
C GLN A 136 34.43 44.29 -12.16
N VAL A 137 33.65 43.29 -11.77
CA VAL A 137 32.52 43.45 -10.81
C VAL A 137 32.78 42.56 -9.59
N ILE A 138 32.66 43.15 -8.41
CA ILE A 138 33.00 42.54 -7.12
C ILE A 138 31.74 41.92 -6.50
N SER A 139 31.81 40.66 -6.10
CA SER A 139 30.77 40.00 -5.27
C SER A 139 31.29 39.81 -3.84
N THR A 140 30.71 40.54 -2.90
CA THR A 140 31.19 40.61 -1.51
C THR A 140 30.60 39.48 -0.64
N SER A 141 31.38 38.44 -0.36
CA SER A 141 30.98 37.35 0.55
C SER A 141 31.36 37.66 1.99
N VAL A 142 30.38 37.98 2.84
CA VAL A 142 30.61 38.17 4.29
C VAL A 142 30.53 36.82 5.02
N ILE A 143 31.63 36.43 5.67
CA ILE A 143 31.72 35.24 6.53
C ILE A 143 31.89 35.70 7.98
N PRO A 144 30.94 35.46 8.89
CA PRO A 144 31.16 35.64 10.31
C PRO A 144 31.96 34.45 10.87
N ASN A 145 33.15 34.72 11.42
CA ASN A 145 33.98 33.76 12.12
C ASN A 145 34.10 34.18 13.59
N MET A 146 33.74 33.31 14.53
CA MET A 146 33.82 33.58 15.97
C MET A 146 34.27 32.36 16.78
N GLY A 147 35.05 32.65 17.82
CA GLY A 147 35.87 31.73 18.62
C GLY A 147 35.22 30.45 19.16
N ALA A 148 36.08 29.47 19.40
CA ALA A 148 35.76 28.21 20.06
C ALA A 148 36.15 28.25 21.55
N THR A 149 35.23 27.80 22.41
CA THR A 149 35.38 27.01 23.67
C THR A 149 33.93 26.80 24.16
N ASP A 150 33.46 25.61 24.55
CA ASP A 150 34.04 24.75 25.59
C ASP A 150 33.61 23.26 25.43
N SER A 151 34.07 22.39 26.32
CA SER A 151 33.90 20.94 26.26
C SER A 151 32.79 20.40 27.18
N LEU A 152 31.90 19.57 26.63
CA LEU A 152 31.01 18.69 27.40
C LEU A 152 30.58 17.49 26.55
N SER A 153 30.74 16.27 27.08
CA SER A 153 30.62 15.02 26.32
C SER A 153 29.19 14.47 26.25
N LYS A 154 28.78 14.02 25.06
CA LYS A 154 27.60 13.16 24.85
C LYS A 154 27.95 12.00 23.89
N PRO A 155 27.26 10.84 24.00
CA PRO A 155 27.72 9.59 23.40
C PRO A 155 27.61 9.55 21.87
N GLN A 156 28.54 8.85 21.24
CA GLN A 156 28.64 8.74 19.78
C GLN A 156 27.59 7.80 19.18
N GLY A 157 26.85 8.29 18.19
CA GLY A 157 26.11 7.45 17.24
C GLY A 157 27.04 6.80 16.21
N PRO A 158 26.57 5.79 15.44
CA PRO A 158 27.40 5.07 14.49
C PRO A 158 27.91 5.97 13.35
N THR A 159 29.21 5.88 13.07
CA THR A 159 29.92 6.79 12.15
C THR A 159 29.57 6.56 10.67
N ARG A 160 29.01 7.59 9.99
CA ARG A 160 28.79 7.63 8.53
C ARG A 160 30.15 7.53 7.80
N PRO A 161 30.36 6.61 6.85
CA PRO A 161 31.65 6.46 6.17
C PRO A 161 31.93 7.67 5.26
N LYS A 162 33.14 8.24 5.34
CA LYS A 162 33.56 9.38 4.51
C LYS A 162 33.69 8.95 3.04
N GLY A 163 32.88 9.56 2.15
CA GLY A 163 32.86 9.22 0.72
C GLY A 163 34.13 9.64 -0.03
N LYS A 164 34.59 8.81 -0.97
CA LYS A 164 35.60 9.20 -1.97
C LYS A 164 34.92 10.03 -3.07
N LYS A 165 35.49 11.20 -3.41
CA LYS A 165 34.86 12.29 -4.19
C LYS A 165 34.48 11.99 -5.67
N ASN A 166 34.68 10.79 -6.21
CA ASN A 166 34.61 10.52 -7.65
C ASN A 166 33.47 9.54 -8.04
N ASP A 167 32.27 9.68 -7.49
CA ASP A 167 31.14 8.77 -7.78
C ASP A 167 30.03 9.41 -8.66
N ILE A 168 30.38 9.69 -9.91
CA ILE A 168 29.63 10.55 -10.86
C ILE A 168 28.22 10.02 -11.27
N HIS A 169 27.82 8.82 -10.81
CA HIS A 169 26.54 8.19 -11.16
C HIS A 169 25.79 7.57 -9.97
N THR A 170 26.24 7.82 -8.74
CA THR A 170 25.51 7.42 -7.52
C THR A 170 25.01 8.68 -6.83
N PHE A 171 23.70 8.84 -6.75
CA PHE A 171 23.04 10.03 -6.24
C PHE A 171 22.19 9.71 -5.01
N THR A 172 21.87 10.75 -4.26
CA THR A 172 21.06 10.75 -3.04
C THR A 172 19.91 11.76 -3.18
N LEU A 173 19.03 11.83 -2.16
CA LEU A 173 18.04 12.92 -2.06
C LEU A 173 18.68 14.27 -1.68
N GLU A 174 20.01 14.36 -1.57
CA GLU A 174 20.76 15.61 -1.39
C GLU A 174 21.16 16.24 -2.77
N ASP A 175 20.96 15.53 -3.90
CA ASP A 175 21.49 15.89 -5.24
C ASP A 175 20.43 16.49 -6.20
N PHE A 176 20.11 17.79 -6.09
CA PHE A 176 19.06 18.49 -6.87
C PHE A 176 18.91 18.09 -8.37
N ALA A 177 20.00 18.09 -9.13
CA ALA A 177 19.97 17.79 -10.57
C ALA A 177 19.72 16.30 -10.89
N ALA A 178 19.89 15.41 -9.91
CA ALA A 178 19.48 14.02 -9.98
C ALA A 178 18.04 13.83 -9.49
N ILE A 179 17.58 14.58 -8.48
CA ILE A 179 16.19 14.56 -7.99
C ILE A 179 15.20 14.89 -9.11
N SER A 180 15.49 15.89 -9.96
CA SER A 180 14.65 16.22 -11.11
C SER A 180 14.51 15.05 -12.10
N ALA A 181 15.63 14.48 -12.55
CA ALA A 181 15.62 13.34 -13.47
C ALA A 181 14.99 12.08 -12.85
N LEU A 182 15.27 11.81 -11.57
CA LEU A 182 14.65 10.74 -10.80
C LEU A 182 13.14 10.92 -10.69
N SER A 183 12.66 12.15 -10.44
CA SER A 183 11.23 12.46 -10.37
C SER A 183 10.53 12.07 -11.66
N SER A 184 11.03 12.54 -12.81
CA SER A 184 10.47 12.19 -14.13
C SER A 184 10.69 10.72 -14.54
N LEU A 185 11.54 9.95 -13.86
CA LEU A 185 11.62 8.50 -14.04
C LEU A 185 10.62 7.75 -13.15
N VAL A 186 10.38 8.20 -11.91
CA VAL A 186 9.36 7.63 -11.01
C VAL A 186 7.94 8.01 -11.45
N GLU A 187 7.76 9.20 -12.02
CA GLU A 187 6.51 9.68 -12.64
C GLU A 187 6.08 8.81 -13.84
N ARG A 188 7.05 8.21 -14.56
CA ARG A 188 6.81 7.38 -15.75
C ARG A 188 6.83 5.88 -15.45
N TYR A 189 7.80 5.41 -14.67
CA TYR A 189 8.10 3.98 -14.45
C TYR A 189 7.91 3.52 -13.00
N GLY A 190 7.58 4.43 -12.08
CA GLY A 190 7.38 4.11 -10.67
C GLY A 190 6.18 3.19 -10.45
N ARG A 191 6.38 2.20 -9.59
CA ARG A 191 5.37 1.28 -9.05
C ARG A 191 5.27 1.43 -7.52
N VAL A 192 4.40 0.63 -6.91
CA VAL A 192 4.32 0.40 -5.45
C VAL A 192 5.68 0.13 -4.80
N SER A 193 6.50 -0.71 -5.44
CA SER A 193 7.79 -1.18 -4.91
C SER A 193 8.74 -0.02 -4.62
N HIS A 194 8.74 0.99 -5.50
CA HIS A 194 9.50 2.24 -5.39
C HIS A 194 9.10 3.15 -4.20
N MET A 195 8.37 2.65 -3.19
CA MET A 195 8.10 3.36 -1.93
C MET A 195 9.38 3.87 -1.23
N GLY A 196 10.50 3.15 -1.36
CA GLY A 196 11.81 3.56 -0.82
C GLY A 196 12.46 4.76 -1.50
N VAL A 197 11.86 5.33 -2.55
CA VAL A 197 12.29 6.60 -3.16
C VAL A 197 12.18 7.77 -2.16
N LEU A 198 11.27 7.69 -1.19
CA LEU A 198 11.04 8.73 -0.17
C LEU A 198 11.81 8.47 1.15
N ASP A 199 12.76 7.54 1.17
CA ASP A 199 13.58 7.21 2.34
C ASP A 199 15.04 7.64 2.10
N PRO A 200 15.56 8.66 2.82
CA PRO A 200 16.94 9.17 2.65
C PRO A 200 18.07 8.16 2.93
N SER A 201 17.77 6.96 3.42
CA SER A 201 18.76 5.89 3.63
C SER A 201 18.98 4.98 2.41
N TYR A 202 18.35 5.29 1.27
CA TYR A 202 18.55 4.65 -0.02
C TYR A 202 19.53 5.44 -0.90
N SER A 203 20.00 4.82 -1.98
CA SER A 203 20.85 5.46 -3.00
C SER A 203 20.34 5.14 -4.39
N PHE A 204 20.57 6.05 -5.34
CA PHE A 204 20.13 5.92 -6.72
C PHE A 204 21.35 5.75 -7.63
N PHE A 205 21.41 4.65 -8.36
CA PHE A 205 22.30 4.51 -9.50
C PHE A 205 21.55 4.94 -10.76
N MET A 206 22.15 5.80 -11.59
CA MET A 206 21.52 6.36 -12.79
C MET A 206 22.40 6.13 -14.01
N SER A 207 21.79 5.79 -15.16
CA SER A 207 22.53 5.63 -16.43
C SER A 207 23.16 6.95 -16.88
N GLN A 208 24.21 6.90 -17.70
CA GLN A 208 24.99 8.09 -18.07
C GLN A 208 24.14 9.16 -18.79
N ASP A 209 23.12 8.74 -19.54
CA ASP A 209 22.15 9.59 -20.25
C ASP A 209 20.91 9.99 -19.42
N ARG A 210 20.87 9.60 -18.13
CA ARG A 210 19.78 9.88 -17.17
C ARG A 210 18.39 9.36 -17.56
N GLN A 211 18.28 8.44 -18.54
CA GLN A 211 17.00 7.82 -18.94
C GLN A 211 16.72 6.47 -18.24
N ALA A 212 17.49 6.12 -17.20
CA ALA A 212 17.20 4.97 -16.34
C ALA A 212 17.81 5.12 -14.95
N ALA A 213 17.18 4.51 -13.96
CA ALA A 213 17.71 4.41 -12.60
C ALA A 213 17.39 3.08 -11.91
N LEU A 214 18.23 2.71 -10.94
CA LEU A 214 17.98 1.72 -9.90
C LEU A 214 18.02 2.43 -8.55
N TYR A 215 17.01 2.25 -7.69
CA TYR A 215 17.10 2.62 -6.29
C TYR A 215 17.47 1.39 -5.46
N TYR A 216 18.44 1.53 -4.56
CA TYR A 216 19.03 0.40 -3.87
C TYR A 216 19.58 0.79 -2.50
N LYS A 217 19.87 -0.23 -1.68
CA LYS A 217 20.54 -0.10 -0.40
C LYS A 217 21.58 -1.20 -0.25
N VAL A 218 22.79 -0.88 0.19
CA VAL A 218 23.87 -1.88 0.36
C VAL A 218 23.81 -2.44 1.77
N LEU A 219 23.55 -3.74 1.88
CA LEU A 219 23.45 -4.48 3.14
C LEU A 219 24.25 -5.78 3.01
N ASN A 220 25.11 -6.10 3.97
CA ASN A 220 25.91 -7.34 3.98
C ASN A 220 26.71 -7.59 2.67
N ASN A 221 27.23 -6.52 2.06
CA ASN A 221 27.89 -6.51 0.73
C ASN A 221 26.99 -6.95 -0.44
N ILE A 222 25.67 -6.90 -0.30
CA ILE A 222 24.70 -7.08 -1.37
C ILE A 222 24.05 -5.73 -1.66
N ALA A 223 24.00 -5.32 -2.94
CA ALA A 223 23.13 -4.26 -3.39
C ALA A 223 21.69 -4.81 -3.45
N VAL A 224 20.88 -4.49 -2.44
CA VAL A 224 19.43 -4.76 -2.46
C VAL A 224 18.79 -3.66 -3.28
N VAL A 225 18.61 -3.93 -4.57
CA VAL A 225 17.77 -3.12 -5.47
C VAL A 225 16.33 -3.36 -5.04
N GLY A 226 15.57 -2.30 -4.85
CA GLY A 226 14.13 -2.44 -4.67
C GLY A 226 13.43 -2.49 -6.03
N GLY A 227 12.31 -3.21 -6.11
CA GLY A 227 11.48 -3.23 -7.32
C GLY A 227 12.20 -3.73 -8.57
N GLU A 228 11.86 -3.08 -9.69
CA GLU A 228 12.46 -3.25 -11.01
C GLU A 228 12.97 -1.91 -11.55
N PRO A 229 13.76 -1.88 -12.65
CA PRO A 229 14.37 -0.66 -13.16
C PRO A 229 13.38 0.46 -13.47
N LEU A 230 13.74 1.70 -13.14
CA LEU A 230 13.00 2.90 -13.50
C LEU A 230 13.33 3.32 -14.94
N CYS A 231 12.96 2.49 -15.92
CA CYS A 231 13.07 2.76 -17.36
C CYS A 231 12.20 1.80 -18.18
N SER A 232 12.21 1.96 -19.50
CA SER A 232 11.62 1.00 -20.44
C SER A 232 12.45 -0.29 -20.56
N PRO A 233 11.83 -1.46 -20.86
CA PRO A 233 12.49 -2.77 -20.80
C PRO A 233 13.69 -2.96 -21.75
N ASP A 234 13.72 -2.23 -22.87
CA ASP A 234 14.84 -2.19 -23.82
C ASP A 234 16.14 -1.69 -23.19
N ARG A 235 16.06 -0.89 -22.12
CA ARG A 235 17.21 -0.29 -21.44
C ARG A 235 17.74 -1.13 -20.26
N TYR A 236 17.06 -2.23 -19.90
CA TYR A 236 17.41 -3.05 -18.74
C TYR A 236 18.83 -3.64 -18.87
N ASP A 237 19.18 -4.24 -20.02
CA ASP A 237 20.47 -4.91 -20.24
C ASP A 237 21.65 -3.93 -20.06
N THR A 238 21.56 -2.73 -20.66
CA THR A 238 22.58 -1.66 -20.53
C THR A 238 22.74 -1.19 -19.08
N LEU A 239 21.62 -0.89 -18.41
CA LEU A 239 21.62 -0.41 -17.02
C LEU A 239 22.23 -1.44 -16.06
N PHE A 240 21.90 -2.73 -16.24
CA PHE A 240 22.44 -3.78 -15.37
C PHE A 240 23.94 -4.02 -15.57
N GLU A 241 24.50 -3.91 -16.78
CA GLU A 241 25.96 -4.04 -16.95
C GLU A 241 26.71 -2.77 -16.50
N GLU A 242 26.16 -1.57 -16.71
CA GLU A 242 26.72 -0.35 -16.10
C GLU A 242 26.78 -0.45 -14.56
N PHE A 243 25.69 -0.95 -13.93
CA PHE A 243 25.65 -1.18 -12.50
C PHE A 243 26.57 -2.32 -12.07
N ARG A 244 26.68 -3.40 -12.86
CA ARG A 244 27.60 -4.52 -12.61
C ARG A 244 29.06 -4.09 -12.58
N ARG A 245 29.47 -3.21 -13.50
CA ARG A 245 30.82 -2.60 -13.51
C ARG A 245 31.12 -1.92 -12.15
N ARG A 246 30.17 -1.17 -11.61
CA ARG A 246 30.30 -0.51 -10.28
C ARG A 246 30.27 -1.51 -9.14
N ARG A 247 29.36 -2.49 -9.15
CA ARG A 247 29.30 -3.56 -8.15
C ARG A 247 30.60 -4.36 -8.06
N ARG A 248 31.19 -4.73 -9.21
CA ARG A 248 32.50 -5.41 -9.28
C ARG A 248 33.60 -4.58 -8.59
N GLN A 249 33.69 -3.28 -8.88
CA GLN A 249 34.67 -2.37 -8.23
C GLN A 249 34.49 -2.23 -6.71
N ARG A 250 33.29 -2.50 -6.19
CA ARG A 250 32.95 -2.38 -4.76
C ARG A 250 32.84 -3.73 -4.03
N GLY A 251 32.98 -4.86 -4.73
CA GLY A 251 32.79 -6.20 -4.18
C GLY A 251 31.33 -6.54 -3.80
N TRP A 252 30.34 -5.99 -4.51
CA TRP A 252 28.92 -6.13 -4.17
C TRP A 252 28.18 -7.21 -4.98
N GLY A 253 27.47 -8.11 -4.31
CA GLY A 253 26.43 -8.95 -4.93
C GLY A 253 25.16 -8.16 -5.26
N ILE A 254 24.11 -8.81 -5.78
CA ILE A 254 22.83 -8.15 -6.13
C ILE A 254 21.60 -9.03 -5.85
N VAL A 255 20.54 -8.40 -5.36
CA VAL A 255 19.18 -8.94 -5.32
C VAL A 255 18.20 -7.83 -5.69
N LEU A 256 17.14 -8.16 -6.42
CA LEU A 256 15.96 -7.31 -6.61
C LEU A 256 14.86 -7.78 -5.64
N LEU A 257 14.21 -6.86 -4.96
CA LEU A 257 13.20 -7.14 -3.94
C LEU A 257 11.92 -6.35 -4.19
N GLY A 258 10.85 -7.05 -4.57
CA GLY A 258 9.55 -6.45 -4.92
C GLY A 258 9.42 -6.10 -6.40
N ALA A 259 10.16 -6.78 -7.29
CA ALA A 259 9.88 -6.74 -8.72
C ALA A 259 8.49 -7.34 -9.00
N THR A 260 7.73 -6.78 -9.94
CA THR A 260 6.36 -7.24 -10.24
C THR A 260 6.32 -8.24 -11.39
N ASP A 261 5.13 -8.75 -11.74
CA ASP A 261 4.96 -9.71 -12.85
C ASP A 261 5.56 -9.20 -14.18
N SER A 262 5.55 -7.89 -14.44
CA SER A 262 6.11 -7.32 -15.67
C SER A 262 7.62 -7.53 -15.82
N PHE A 263 8.34 -7.76 -14.73
CA PHE A 263 9.77 -8.02 -14.76
C PHE A 263 10.10 -9.51 -15.00
N ILE A 264 9.15 -10.41 -14.75
CA ILE A 264 9.40 -11.86 -14.75
C ILE A 264 9.75 -12.43 -16.13
N PRO A 265 9.15 -12.00 -17.26
CA PRO A 265 9.61 -12.41 -18.60
C PRO A 265 11.09 -12.08 -18.87
N TYR A 266 11.57 -10.93 -18.40
CA TYR A 266 12.97 -10.54 -18.50
C TYR A 266 13.87 -11.41 -17.60
N ALA A 267 13.49 -11.59 -16.33
CA ALA A 267 14.24 -12.45 -15.40
C ALA A 267 14.35 -13.90 -15.91
N VAL A 268 13.28 -14.46 -16.48
CA VAL A 268 13.24 -15.80 -17.07
C VAL A 268 14.10 -15.89 -18.34
N LYS A 269 14.03 -14.91 -19.26
CA LYS A 269 14.92 -14.81 -20.44
C LYS A 269 16.40 -14.92 -20.04
N HIS A 270 16.78 -14.25 -18.96
CA HIS A 270 18.15 -14.23 -18.43
C HIS A 270 18.48 -15.36 -17.44
N LYS A 271 17.57 -16.34 -17.26
CA LYS A 271 17.71 -17.52 -16.37
C LYS A 271 17.95 -17.16 -14.90
N TRP A 272 17.47 -15.99 -14.46
CA TRP A 272 17.56 -15.56 -13.07
C TRP A 272 16.61 -16.37 -12.18
N VAL A 273 16.92 -16.50 -10.89
CA VAL A 273 16.06 -17.16 -9.91
C VAL A 273 15.00 -16.17 -9.44
N THR A 274 13.73 -16.41 -9.75
CA THR A 274 12.60 -15.65 -9.20
C THR A 274 11.91 -16.41 -8.08
N MET A 275 11.42 -15.69 -7.07
CA MET A 275 10.71 -16.23 -5.91
C MET A 275 9.52 -15.36 -5.54
N ARG A 276 8.28 -15.84 -5.74
CA ARG A 276 7.08 -15.06 -5.34
C ARG A 276 6.91 -15.08 -3.82
N PHE A 277 6.97 -13.90 -3.20
CA PHE A 277 6.89 -13.72 -1.75
C PHE A 277 5.67 -12.92 -1.29
N GLY A 278 4.90 -12.34 -2.21
CA GLY A 278 3.71 -11.55 -1.89
C GLY A 278 2.86 -11.23 -3.11
N THR A 279 1.85 -10.39 -2.88
CA THR A 279 0.99 -9.79 -3.90
C THR A 279 0.71 -8.32 -3.55
N GLU A 280 0.66 -7.45 -4.56
CA GLU A 280 0.17 -6.08 -4.44
C GLU A 280 -1.35 -6.06 -4.33
N ARG A 281 -1.90 -5.38 -3.32
CA ARG A 281 -3.35 -5.22 -3.14
C ARG A 281 -3.78 -3.89 -3.75
N VAL A 282 -4.69 -3.90 -4.73
CA VAL A 282 -5.10 -2.71 -5.47
C VAL A 282 -6.61 -2.49 -5.38
N LEU A 283 -7.03 -1.25 -5.14
CA LEU A 283 -8.41 -0.80 -5.25
C LEU A 283 -8.64 -0.14 -6.61
N ASP A 284 -9.80 -0.37 -7.23
CA ASP A 284 -10.30 0.41 -8.36
C ASP A 284 -11.37 1.42 -7.89
N PRO A 285 -11.03 2.72 -7.70
CA PRO A 285 -12.00 3.75 -7.35
C PRO A 285 -13.21 3.90 -8.29
N LEU A 286 -13.12 3.48 -9.56
CA LEU A 286 -14.22 3.61 -10.52
C LEU A 286 -15.28 2.53 -10.28
N ASN A 287 -14.86 1.29 -10.02
CA ASN A 287 -15.75 0.14 -9.89
C ASN A 287 -15.99 -0.35 -8.44
N ASN A 288 -15.33 0.24 -7.44
CA ASN A 288 -15.38 -0.21 -6.05
C ASN A 288 -16.79 -0.26 -5.43
N SER A 289 -17.18 -1.43 -4.88
CA SER A 289 -18.51 -1.66 -4.30
C SER A 289 -18.80 -0.89 -3.00
N ILE A 290 -17.77 -0.39 -2.31
CA ILE A 290 -17.93 0.44 -1.09
C ILE A 290 -18.26 1.88 -1.45
N LEU A 291 -17.60 2.45 -2.49
CA LEU A 291 -17.94 3.80 -2.99
C LEU A 291 -19.34 3.86 -3.59
N GLN A 292 -19.74 2.80 -4.30
CA GLN A 292 -21.09 2.65 -4.87
C GLN A 292 -22.18 2.36 -3.81
N GLU A 293 -21.84 2.38 -2.52
CA GLU A 293 -22.68 2.05 -1.36
C GLU A 293 -23.41 0.69 -1.40
N LYS A 294 -22.96 -0.24 -2.26
CA LYS A 294 -23.50 -1.59 -2.42
C LYS A 294 -23.09 -2.50 -1.26
N GLU A 295 -21.87 -2.35 -0.78
CA GLU A 295 -21.28 -3.17 0.28
C GLU A 295 -20.64 -2.32 1.39
N GLY A 296 -20.06 -2.94 2.42
CA GLY A 296 -19.26 -2.21 3.44
C GLY A 296 -20.07 -1.26 4.32
N LYS A 297 -21.37 -1.51 4.53
CA LYS A 297 -22.31 -0.69 5.32
C LYS A 297 -21.75 -0.15 6.65
N ARG A 298 -20.87 -0.90 7.32
CA ARG A 298 -20.16 -0.47 8.55
C ARG A 298 -19.23 0.72 8.29
N ILE A 299 -18.38 0.65 7.26
CA ILE A 299 -17.43 1.70 6.88
C ILE A 299 -18.20 2.95 6.45
N ILE A 300 -19.23 2.78 5.62
CA ILE A 300 -20.08 3.89 5.14
C ILE A 300 -20.79 4.58 6.30
N THR A 301 -21.36 3.82 7.24
CA THR A 301 -22.01 4.37 8.44
C THR A 301 -21.00 5.09 9.34
N GLN A 302 -19.82 4.52 9.56
CA GLN A 302 -18.76 5.10 10.37
C GLN A 302 -18.23 6.41 9.76
N ASN A 303 -17.98 6.43 8.44
CA ASN A 303 -17.56 7.64 7.74
C ASN A 303 -18.65 8.72 7.78
N LYS A 304 -19.93 8.36 7.63
CA LYS A 304 -21.05 9.29 7.81
C LYS A 304 -21.15 9.84 9.23
N GLN A 305 -20.89 9.02 10.26
CA GLN A 305 -20.84 9.47 11.66
C GLN A 305 -19.64 10.38 11.97
N LEU A 306 -18.48 10.12 11.35
CA LEU A 306 -17.29 10.96 11.50
C LEU A 306 -17.48 12.33 10.83
N LEU A 307 -18.05 12.37 9.61
CA LEU A 307 -18.26 13.59 8.82
C LEU A 307 -19.47 14.43 9.28
N ASP A 308 -20.40 13.87 10.05
CA ASP A 308 -21.58 14.56 10.58
C ASP A 308 -21.17 15.66 11.60
N PRO A 309 -21.45 16.96 11.34
CA PRO A 309 -21.08 18.07 12.23
C PRO A 309 -21.63 17.98 13.65
N SER A 310 -22.74 17.27 13.85
CA SER A 310 -23.37 17.07 15.17
C SER A 310 -22.80 15.87 15.95
N ARG A 311 -21.86 15.12 15.35
CA ARG A 311 -21.31 13.87 15.90
C ARG A 311 -19.79 13.90 15.92
N GLY A 312 -19.14 13.39 14.87
CA GLY A 312 -17.69 13.44 14.76
C GLY A 312 -17.17 14.82 14.39
N GLY A 313 -17.89 15.55 13.52
CA GLY A 313 -17.49 16.86 13.01
C GLY A 313 -16.10 16.88 12.36
N ILE A 314 -15.66 15.75 11.82
CA ILE A 314 -14.41 15.61 11.10
C ILE A 314 -14.56 16.24 9.72
N SER A 315 -13.62 17.12 9.35
CA SER A 315 -13.53 17.66 7.99
C SER A 315 -12.31 17.10 7.26
N VAL A 316 -12.46 16.87 5.95
CA VAL A 316 -11.42 16.30 5.07
C VAL A 316 -10.93 17.39 4.12
N HIS A 317 -9.61 17.54 4.01
CA HIS A 317 -8.93 18.59 3.24
C HIS A 317 -7.86 17.97 2.36
N SER A 318 -7.64 18.48 1.16
CA SER A 318 -6.54 18.06 0.30
C SER A 318 -5.41 19.07 0.30
N TYR A 319 -4.17 18.59 0.13
CA TYR A 319 -2.96 19.42 0.02
C TYR A 319 -2.03 18.85 -1.05
N VAL A 320 -1.54 19.70 -1.94
CA VAL A 320 -0.66 19.31 -3.05
C VAL A 320 0.57 20.23 -3.04
N PRO A 321 1.72 19.81 -2.45
CA PRO A 321 2.93 20.62 -2.35
C PRO A 321 3.43 21.24 -3.66
N ALA A 322 3.14 20.58 -4.80
CA ALA A 322 3.48 21.07 -6.13
C ALA A 322 2.70 22.34 -6.55
N GLN A 323 1.54 22.62 -5.94
CA GLN A 323 0.78 23.87 -6.15
C GLN A 323 1.28 25.01 -5.25
N GLY A 324 1.96 24.68 -4.15
CA GLY A 324 2.50 25.62 -3.16
C GLY A 324 2.77 24.89 -1.84
N ARG A 325 3.81 25.28 -1.10
CA ARG A 325 4.21 24.61 0.15
C ARG A 325 3.78 25.40 1.40
N ASP A 326 3.03 24.76 2.29
CA ASP A 326 2.78 25.24 3.65
C ASP A 326 3.70 24.48 4.63
N GLU A 327 4.83 25.09 4.98
CA GLU A 327 5.79 24.50 5.93
C GLU A 327 5.19 24.24 7.33
N ALA A 328 4.17 24.98 7.74
CA ALA A 328 3.50 24.77 9.01
C ALA A 328 2.57 23.55 8.95
N LEU A 329 1.86 23.35 7.85
CA LEU A 329 1.12 22.11 7.58
C LEU A 329 2.08 20.93 7.50
N GLU A 330 3.15 21.01 6.71
CA GLU A 330 4.12 19.91 6.59
C GLU A 330 4.79 19.55 7.92
N ARG A 331 5.10 20.52 8.79
CA ARG A 331 5.58 20.26 10.16
C ARG A 331 4.55 19.52 11.01
N ARG A 332 3.28 19.91 10.94
CA ARG A 332 2.18 19.23 11.66
C ARG A 332 1.96 17.80 11.12
N LEU A 333 2.04 17.59 9.81
CA LEU A 333 1.93 16.26 9.20
C LEU A 333 3.11 15.35 9.55
N ARG A 334 4.35 15.87 9.57
CA ARG A 334 5.52 15.14 10.08
C ARG A 334 5.34 14.72 11.53
N HIS A 335 4.90 15.62 12.41
CA HIS A 335 4.62 15.30 13.81
C HIS A 335 3.56 14.18 13.97
N ILE A 336 2.48 14.18 13.19
CA ILE A 336 1.48 13.10 13.19
C ILE A 336 2.08 11.76 12.78
N TYR A 337 2.96 11.74 11.76
CA TYR A 337 3.66 10.53 11.33
C TYR A 337 4.61 10.01 12.42
N ASP A 338 5.39 10.90 13.05
CA ASP A 338 6.34 10.54 14.09
C ASP A 338 5.65 10.02 15.36
N GLU A 339 4.58 10.68 15.85
CA GLU A 339 3.77 10.20 16.98
C GLU A 339 3.13 8.83 16.71
N TRP A 340 2.53 8.65 15.53
CA TRP A 340 1.99 7.36 15.12
C TRP A 340 3.08 6.28 15.05
N ARG A 341 4.24 6.62 14.49
CA ARG A 341 5.39 5.72 14.32
C ARG A 341 5.99 5.36 15.67
N GLU A 342 6.12 6.29 16.60
CA GLU A 342 6.57 6.05 17.97
C GLU A 342 5.59 5.18 18.75
N HIS A 343 4.30 5.52 18.78
CA HIS A 343 3.28 4.72 19.44
C HIS A 343 3.29 3.26 18.94
N ARG A 344 3.39 3.07 17.61
CA ARG A 344 3.53 1.77 16.97
C ARG A 344 4.83 1.05 17.36
N ASN A 345 5.96 1.76 17.42
CA ASN A 345 7.27 1.22 17.81
C ASN A 345 7.36 0.86 19.31
N ARG A 346 6.56 1.50 20.18
CA ARG A 346 6.43 1.18 21.61
C ARG A 346 5.61 -0.09 21.87
N SER A 347 4.90 -0.63 20.87
CA SER A 347 4.16 -1.88 21.00
C SER A 347 5.08 -3.11 21.08
N SER A 348 4.70 -4.11 21.89
CA SER A 348 5.52 -5.29 22.17
C SER A 348 5.62 -6.32 21.02
N GLN A 349 4.98 -6.04 19.87
CA GLN A 349 5.00 -6.91 18.69
C GLN A 349 5.92 -6.35 17.60
N PRO A 350 6.94 -7.09 17.13
CA PRO A 350 7.95 -6.57 16.21
C PRO A 350 7.42 -6.45 14.76
N GLN A 351 6.70 -5.38 14.47
CA GLN A 351 6.14 -5.09 13.14
C GLN A 351 7.22 -4.77 12.11
N ALA A 352 7.32 -5.58 11.05
CA ALA A 352 8.22 -5.33 9.93
C ALA A 352 7.80 -4.08 9.12
N TYR A 353 8.78 -3.28 8.71
CA TYR A 353 8.61 -2.11 7.83
C TYR A 353 9.89 -1.86 7.05
N MET A 354 9.79 -1.56 5.75
CA MET A 354 10.96 -1.41 4.86
C MET A 354 11.55 0.01 4.84
N THR A 355 10.73 1.02 5.11
CA THR A 355 11.03 2.43 4.87
C THR A 355 10.74 3.31 6.07
N VAL A 356 11.55 4.35 6.26
CA VAL A 356 11.19 5.54 7.04
C VAL A 356 10.98 6.67 6.05
N PHE A 357 9.73 7.14 5.93
CA PHE A 357 9.39 8.19 5.00
C PHE A 357 9.85 9.55 5.51
N ASP A 358 10.54 10.33 4.67
CA ASP A 358 10.26 11.75 4.59
C ASP A 358 9.13 11.92 3.56
N PRO A 359 7.89 12.23 3.99
CA PRO A 359 6.78 12.34 3.05
C PRO A 359 7.04 13.39 1.96
N PHE A 360 7.73 14.48 2.31
CA PHE A 360 7.86 15.67 1.47
C PHE A 360 9.13 15.69 0.61
N ALA A 361 9.89 14.58 0.55
CA ALA A 361 11.16 14.50 -0.17
C ALA A 361 11.04 14.69 -1.70
N ILE A 362 9.92 14.29 -2.31
CA ILE A 362 9.63 14.58 -3.74
C ILE A 362 8.24 15.23 -3.87
N PRO A 363 8.12 16.55 -3.65
CA PRO A 363 6.85 17.29 -3.65
C PRO A 363 6.01 17.11 -4.92
N ALA A 364 6.65 16.91 -6.07
CA ALA A 364 6.01 16.80 -7.38
C ALA A 364 5.15 15.54 -7.58
N LEU A 365 5.36 14.49 -6.79
CA LEU A 365 4.68 13.19 -6.94
C LEU A 365 3.61 12.91 -5.88
N MET A 366 3.28 13.90 -5.04
CA MET A 366 2.59 13.68 -3.78
C MET A 366 1.31 14.51 -3.64
N ILE A 367 0.21 13.83 -3.30
CA ILE A 367 -1.05 14.44 -2.86
C ILE A 367 -1.32 13.97 -1.43
N TYR A 368 -1.79 14.87 -0.56
CA TYR A 368 -2.14 14.56 0.82
C TYR A 368 -3.63 14.75 1.03
N ILE A 369 -4.23 13.85 1.79
CA ILE A 369 -5.58 13.99 2.32
C ILE A 369 -5.47 14.05 3.84
N CYS A 370 -5.98 15.10 4.45
CA CYS A 370 -5.81 15.43 5.86
C CYS A 370 -7.16 15.49 6.56
N THR A 371 -7.28 14.91 7.74
CA THR A 371 -8.47 15.04 8.60
C THR A 371 -8.23 16.07 9.70
N LYS A 372 -9.22 16.95 9.90
CA LYS A 372 -9.29 17.90 11.02
C LYS A 372 -10.50 17.61 11.90
N ASP A 373 -10.39 17.87 13.20
CA ASP A 373 -11.52 17.84 14.14
C ASP A 373 -12.38 19.11 14.11
N GLN A 374 -13.35 19.17 15.02
CA GLN A 374 -14.27 20.30 15.22
C GLN A 374 -13.54 21.60 15.63
N GLN A 375 -12.36 21.47 16.23
CA GLN A 375 -11.47 22.56 16.64
C GLN A 375 -10.47 22.94 15.53
N GLY A 376 -10.62 22.36 14.33
CA GLY A 376 -9.76 22.60 13.17
C GLY A 376 -8.36 21.97 13.27
N GLN A 377 -8.07 21.19 14.30
CA GLN A 377 -6.75 20.60 14.52
C GLN A 377 -6.58 19.32 13.70
N LEU A 378 -5.38 19.13 13.15
CA LEU A 378 -5.07 17.96 12.32
C LEU A 378 -4.92 16.71 13.20
N ASN A 379 -5.68 15.67 12.89
CA ASN A 379 -5.69 14.42 13.66
C ASN A 379 -5.31 13.16 12.86
N GLY A 380 -5.13 13.30 11.54
CA GLY A 380 -4.65 12.22 10.67
C GLY A 380 -4.39 12.70 9.24
N PHE A 381 -3.64 11.90 8.48
CA PHE A 381 -3.46 12.11 7.05
C PHE A 381 -3.12 10.82 6.30
N ALA A 382 -3.37 10.85 4.99
CA ALA A 382 -2.89 9.89 4.01
C ALA A 382 -2.05 10.59 2.94
N ALA A 383 -0.91 10.00 2.62
CA ALA A 383 -0.05 10.40 1.51
C ALA A 383 -0.31 9.48 0.30
N LEU A 384 -0.65 10.08 -0.83
CA LEU A 384 -0.85 9.42 -2.12
C LEU A 384 0.35 9.76 -3.00
N ARG A 385 1.22 8.77 -3.27
CA ARG A 385 2.36 8.88 -4.18
C ARG A 385 1.97 8.39 -5.58
N GLN A 386 2.20 9.20 -6.62
CA GLN A 386 1.97 8.81 -8.01
C GLN A 386 2.83 7.59 -8.42
N ILE A 387 2.23 6.66 -9.16
CA ILE A 387 2.88 5.46 -9.72
C ILE A 387 2.62 5.36 -11.22
N GLY A 388 3.56 5.91 -12.00
CA GLY A 388 3.45 6.11 -13.44
C GLY A 388 3.13 4.86 -14.25
N ALA A 389 3.78 3.73 -13.92
CA ALA A 389 3.67 2.49 -14.68
C ALA A 389 2.30 1.81 -14.58
N ASN A 390 1.41 2.33 -13.73
CA ASN A 390 0.02 1.91 -13.58
C ASN A 390 -0.97 3.09 -13.76
N LYS A 391 -0.49 4.31 -14.08
CA LYS A 391 -1.27 5.56 -14.17
C LYS A 391 -2.13 5.83 -12.92
N GLY A 392 -1.63 5.46 -11.75
CA GLY A 392 -2.38 5.47 -10.49
C GLY A 392 -1.61 6.07 -9.32
N TYR A 393 -2.07 5.77 -8.11
CA TYR A 393 -1.45 6.21 -6.86
C TYR A 393 -1.22 5.04 -5.90
N HIS A 394 -0.25 5.21 -5.00
CA HIS A 394 0.04 4.33 -3.87
C HIS A 394 -0.20 5.10 -2.57
N ILE A 395 -1.00 4.54 -1.65
CA ILE A 395 -1.36 5.20 -0.39
C ILE A 395 -0.54 4.67 0.79
N ASP A 396 0.51 5.40 1.18
CA ASP A 396 1.37 5.11 2.33
C ASP A 396 2.25 6.34 2.68
N PRO A 397 2.32 6.78 3.95
CA PRO A 397 1.51 6.34 5.09
C PRO A 397 0.06 6.83 5.01
N TYR A 398 -0.86 6.08 5.64
CA TYR A 398 -2.17 6.57 6.04
C TYR A 398 -2.35 6.35 7.55
N CYS A 399 -2.22 7.43 8.31
CA CYS A 399 -2.03 7.38 9.75
C CYS A 399 -2.87 8.44 10.49
N ALA A 400 -3.03 8.24 11.80
CA ALA A 400 -3.79 9.10 12.69
C ALA A 400 -3.10 9.18 14.05
N LEU A 401 -3.31 10.26 14.78
CA LEU A 401 -2.84 10.39 16.16
C LEU A 401 -3.47 9.31 17.05
N PRO A 402 -2.78 8.83 18.10
CA PRO A 402 -3.36 7.87 19.06
C PRO A 402 -4.62 8.38 19.77
N THR A 403 -4.81 9.70 19.83
CA THR A 403 -5.99 10.40 20.38
C THR A 403 -7.14 10.57 19.38
N ALA A 404 -6.94 10.27 18.10
CA ALA A 404 -7.92 10.53 17.06
C ALA A 404 -9.11 9.55 17.12
N PRO A 405 -10.32 9.94 16.66
CA PRO A 405 -11.48 9.06 16.67
C PRO A 405 -11.26 7.74 15.90
N LYS A 406 -11.83 6.65 16.42
CA LYS A 406 -11.76 5.33 15.77
C LYS A 406 -12.40 5.38 14.38
N GLY A 407 -11.60 5.12 13.35
CA GLY A 407 -12.05 5.12 11.94
C GLY A 407 -11.43 6.21 11.06
N ILE A 408 -10.61 7.13 11.59
CA ILE A 408 -9.94 8.15 10.76
C ILE A 408 -9.13 7.54 9.61
N THR A 409 -8.40 6.44 9.81
CA THR A 409 -7.70 5.74 8.71
C THR A 409 -8.65 5.14 7.67
N ASP A 410 -9.84 4.70 8.07
CA ASP A 410 -10.86 4.15 7.16
C ASP A 410 -11.55 5.26 6.36
N LEU A 411 -11.76 6.43 6.98
CA LEU A 411 -12.20 7.65 6.31
C LEU A 411 -11.14 8.15 5.32
N LEU A 412 -9.85 8.11 5.68
CA LEU A 412 -8.75 8.51 4.80
C LEU A 412 -8.63 7.62 3.55
N VAL A 413 -8.70 6.29 3.68
CA VAL A 413 -8.70 5.37 2.51
C VAL A 413 -9.95 5.57 1.65
N PHE A 414 -11.13 5.74 2.27
CA PHE A 414 -12.36 6.05 1.53
C PHE A 414 -12.28 7.40 0.81
N SER A 415 -11.64 8.41 1.41
CA SER A 415 -11.42 9.73 0.82
C SER A 415 -10.45 9.64 -0.36
N ALA A 416 -9.36 8.86 -0.24
CA ALA A 416 -8.42 8.62 -1.33
C ALA A 416 -9.10 7.99 -2.54
N MET A 417 -9.92 6.95 -2.34
CA MET A 417 -10.75 6.41 -3.41
C MET A 417 -11.74 7.46 -3.95
N SER A 418 -12.40 8.25 -3.09
CA SER A 418 -13.39 9.24 -3.53
C SER A 418 -12.78 10.35 -4.41
N LEU A 419 -11.58 10.83 -4.07
CA LEU A 419 -10.84 11.81 -4.88
C LEU A 419 -10.43 11.22 -6.24
N LEU A 420 -9.90 9.99 -6.25
CA LEU A 420 -9.45 9.34 -7.47
C LEU A 420 -10.63 8.93 -8.38
N GLN A 421 -11.78 8.56 -7.81
CA GLN A 421 -13.04 8.37 -8.53
C GLN A 421 -13.45 9.67 -9.24
N GLN A 422 -13.43 10.81 -8.53
CA GLN A 422 -13.74 12.12 -9.11
C GLN A 422 -12.73 12.55 -10.20
N ALA A 423 -11.48 12.10 -10.10
CA ALA A 423 -10.43 12.34 -11.09
C ALA A 423 -10.38 11.33 -12.26
N GLY A 424 -11.25 10.32 -12.29
CA GLY A 424 -11.27 9.29 -13.34
C GLY A 424 -10.15 8.23 -13.24
N ILE A 425 -9.56 8.03 -12.07
CA ILE A 425 -8.37 7.19 -11.86
C ILE A 425 -8.74 5.87 -11.17
N GLY A 426 -8.68 4.77 -11.92
CA GLY A 426 -9.07 3.42 -11.50
C GLY A 426 -7.96 2.57 -10.86
N TYR A 427 -6.91 3.17 -10.28
CA TYR A 427 -5.80 2.40 -9.69
C TYR A 427 -5.25 3.06 -8.42
N LEU A 428 -5.56 2.46 -7.26
CA LEU A 428 -5.06 2.85 -5.94
C LEU A 428 -4.44 1.65 -5.22
N SER A 429 -3.11 1.60 -5.20
CA SER A 429 -2.33 0.55 -4.53
C SER A 429 -2.29 0.75 -3.01
N LEU A 430 -2.71 -0.28 -2.26
CA LEU A 430 -2.63 -0.38 -0.80
C LEU A 430 -1.28 -0.93 -0.31
N GLY A 431 -0.33 -1.13 -1.21
CA GLY A 431 0.97 -1.70 -0.90
C GLY A 431 1.00 -3.23 -0.94
N PHE A 432 1.90 -3.80 -0.14
CA PHE A 432 2.30 -5.20 -0.21
C PHE A 432 1.63 -6.09 0.85
N GLU A 433 1.01 -7.18 0.40
CA GLU A 433 0.60 -8.30 1.26
C GLU A 433 1.58 -9.47 1.09
N PRO A 434 2.45 -9.75 2.08
CA PRO A 434 3.42 -10.85 1.99
C PRO A 434 2.74 -12.21 2.19
N SER A 435 3.02 -13.15 1.30
CA SER A 435 2.47 -14.51 1.33
C SER A 435 3.11 -15.35 2.44
N THR A 436 2.28 -16.08 3.19
CA THR A 436 2.70 -17.00 4.26
C THR A 436 3.46 -18.22 3.74
N GLN A 437 3.30 -18.53 2.45
CA GLN A 437 4.05 -19.53 1.72
C GLN A 437 4.72 -18.88 0.50
N LEU A 438 5.84 -19.47 0.07
CA LEU A 438 6.56 -19.04 -1.12
C LEU A 438 6.06 -19.89 -2.30
N ASN A 439 5.21 -19.31 -3.14
CA ASN A 439 4.41 -20.03 -4.12
C ASN A 439 5.26 -20.52 -5.31
N GLU A 440 5.80 -19.59 -6.08
CA GLU A 440 6.56 -19.84 -7.30
C GLU A 440 8.06 -19.70 -7.02
N VAL A 441 8.86 -20.67 -7.51
CA VAL A 441 10.33 -20.61 -7.52
C VAL A 441 10.78 -21.08 -8.89
N THR A 442 11.53 -20.24 -9.61
CA THR A 442 12.07 -20.56 -10.94
C THR A 442 13.59 -20.78 -10.88
N SER A 443 14.14 -21.38 -11.95
CA SER A 443 15.60 -21.49 -12.19
C SER A 443 16.43 -22.18 -11.09
N LEU A 444 15.80 -22.96 -10.20
CA LEU A 444 16.46 -23.75 -9.15
C LEU A 444 16.14 -25.24 -9.26
N SER A 445 17.12 -26.07 -8.88
CA SER A 445 16.94 -27.53 -8.78
C SER A 445 15.93 -27.90 -7.69
N ARG A 446 15.23 -29.04 -7.84
CA ARG A 446 14.19 -29.48 -6.89
C ARG A 446 14.67 -29.50 -5.41
N PRO A 447 15.87 -30.03 -5.07
CA PRO A 447 16.39 -29.98 -3.70
C PRO A 447 16.64 -28.55 -3.20
N THR A 448 17.26 -27.68 -4.02
CA THR A 448 17.53 -26.28 -3.65
C THR A 448 16.23 -25.52 -3.42
N THR A 449 15.22 -25.71 -4.27
CA THR A 449 13.87 -25.15 -4.10
C THR A 449 13.23 -25.60 -2.78
N ALA A 450 13.33 -26.88 -2.42
CA ALA A 450 12.80 -27.38 -1.15
C ALA A 450 13.49 -26.75 0.07
N ILE A 451 14.82 -26.64 0.05
CA ILE A 451 15.61 -25.96 1.09
C ILE A 451 15.20 -24.49 1.20
N THR A 452 15.19 -23.74 0.09
CA THR A 452 14.85 -22.32 0.07
C THR A 452 13.42 -22.06 0.58
N LYS A 453 12.43 -22.85 0.14
CA LYS A 453 11.06 -22.76 0.68
C LYS A 453 10.98 -23.08 2.18
N SER A 454 11.81 -24.01 2.67
CA SER A 454 11.91 -24.33 4.10
C SER A 454 12.52 -23.19 4.92
N CYS A 455 13.62 -22.60 4.45
CA CYS A 455 14.26 -21.44 5.06
C CYS A 455 13.32 -20.22 5.11
N TYR A 456 12.64 -19.89 4.00
CA TYR A 456 11.65 -18.82 3.95
C TYR A 456 10.53 -19.05 4.97
N ARG A 457 9.90 -20.24 4.96
CA ARG A 457 8.83 -20.60 5.90
C ARG A 457 9.27 -20.50 7.36
N ARG A 458 10.54 -20.79 7.66
CA ARG A 458 11.09 -20.73 9.03
C ARG A 458 11.51 -19.31 9.45
N ALA A 459 11.78 -18.41 8.53
CA ALA A 459 11.97 -16.98 8.81
C ALA A 459 10.62 -16.25 8.96
N PHE A 460 9.71 -16.43 8.00
CA PHE A 460 8.43 -15.70 7.95
C PHE A 460 7.42 -16.11 9.03
N ARG A 461 7.54 -17.33 9.61
CA ARG A 461 6.74 -17.78 10.76
C ARG A 461 6.80 -16.83 11.99
N TYR A 462 7.84 -16.01 12.10
CA TYR A 462 8.04 -15.10 13.24
C TYR A 462 7.75 -13.63 12.91
N LEU A 463 7.18 -13.33 11.74
CA LEU A 463 6.78 -11.98 11.36
C LEU A 463 5.27 -11.77 11.65
N PRO A 464 4.88 -10.72 12.40
CA PRO A 464 3.47 -10.40 12.63
C PRO A 464 2.86 -9.77 11.36
N ILE A 465 2.52 -10.64 10.40
CA ILE A 465 1.84 -10.32 9.13
C ILE A 465 0.31 -10.28 9.30
N GLY A 466 -0.20 -10.89 10.38
CA GLY A 466 -1.62 -10.95 10.71
C GLY A 466 -2.30 -9.57 10.78
N GLY A 467 -3.58 -9.52 10.44
CA GLY A 467 -4.39 -8.31 10.47
C GLY A 467 -4.31 -7.44 9.21
N LYS A 468 -3.15 -7.29 8.56
CA LYS A 468 -3.03 -6.44 7.34
C LYS A 468 -4.01 -6.85 6.24
N LYS A 469 -4.02 -8.15 5.86
CA LYS A 469 -4.96 -8.70 4.87
C LYS A 469 -6.41 -8.34 5.19
N ALA A 470 -6.87 -8.66 6.41
CA ALA A 470 -8.25 -8.42 6.83
C ALA A 470 -8.60 -6.92 6.88
N TYR A 471 -7.62 -6.05 7.18
CA TYR A 471 -7.78 -4.60 7.10
C TYR A 471 -7.87 -4.09 5.66
N HIS A 472 -7.18 -4.70 4.70
CA HIS A 472 -7.27 -4.33 3.28
C HIS A 472 -8.53 -4.90 2.60
N ASP A 473 -8.84 -6.18 2.84
CA ASP A 473 -9.98 -6.90 2.23
C ASP A 473 -11.33 -6.19 2.45
N LYS A 474 -11.52 -5.49 3.58
CA LYS A 474 -12.78 -4.78 3.88
C LYS A 474 -13.10 -3.65 2.89
N PHE A 475 -12.09 -3.09 2.21
CA PHE A 475 -12.26 -2.07 1.17
C PHE A 475 -12.55 -2.66 -0.21
N ARG A 476 -12.50 -4.00 -0.36
CA ARG A 476 -12.65 -4.74 -1.63
C ARG A 476 -11.62 -4.35 -2.70
N PRO A 477 -10.36 -4.78 -2.54
CA PRO A 477 -9.39 -4.80 -3.62
C PRO A 477 -9.91 -5.59 -4.84
N ASP A 478 -9.55 -5.14 -6.05
CA ASP A 478 -9.91 -5.81 -7.31
C ASP A 478 -8.86 -6.87 -7.66
N LEU A 479 -9.31 -8.13 -7.77
CA LEU A 479 -8.46 -9.28 -8.04
C LEU A 479 -7.75 -9.21 -9.41
N ASN A 480 -8.31 -8.44 -10.37
CA ASN A 480 -7.77 -8.29 -11.72
C ASN A 480 -6.64 -7.26 -11.80
N LEU A 481 -6.47 -6.42 -10.77
CA LEU A 481 -5.43 -5.40 -10.70
C LEU A 481 -4.24 -5.79 -9.81
N GLU A 482 -4.33 -6.93 -9.12
CA GLU A 482 -3.26 -7.49 -8.29
C GLU A 482 -2.05 -7.94 -9.11
N SER A 483 -0.85 -7.74 -8.58
CA SER A 483 0.40 -8.26 -9.18
C SER A 483 1.25 -9.03 -8.18
N GLY A 484 1.84 -10.14 -8.62
CA GLY A 484 2.80 -10.92 -7.85
C GLY A 484 4.07 -10.14 -7.55
N LEU A 485 4.60 -10.34 -6.34
CA LEU A 485 5.80 -9.68 -5.85
C LEU A 485 6.93 -10.68 -5.69
N TYR A 486 8.06 -10.39 -6.32
CA TYR A 486 9.16 -11.34 -6.46
C TYR A 486 10.45 -10.82 -5.83
N ILE A 487 11.18 -11.76 -5.21
CA ILE A 487 12.61 -11.62 -4.97
C ILE A 487 13.31 -12.25 -6.17
N VAL A 488 14.26 -11.55 -6.77
CA VAL A 488 14.98 -12.02 -7.96
C VAL A 488 16.49 -11.95 -7.74
N TYR A 489 17.18 -13.05 -8.04
CA TYR A 489 18.64 -13.18 -7.92
C TYR A 489 19.30 -13.30 -9.31
N PRO A 490 19.93 -12.21 -9.81
CA PRO A 490 20.66 -12.21 -11.09
C PRO A 490 21.87 -13.13 -11.15
N GLU A 491 22.44 -13.50 -9.99
CA GLU A 491 23.72 -14.21 -9.89
C GLU A 491 23.55 -15.68 -9.45
N GLY A 492 22.34 -16.23 -9.56
CA GLY A 492 22.02 -17.64 -9.31
C GLY A 492 21.33 -17.90 -7.98
N ALA A 493 21.69 -18.99 -7.30
CA ALA A 493 21.04 -19.39 -6.04
C ALA A 493 21.38 -18.42 -4.88
N PRO A 494 20.41 -18.11 -3.99
CA PRO A 494 20.63 -17.16 -2.90
C PRO A 494 21.66 -17.68 -1.88
N SER A 495 22.72 -16.90 -1.65
CA SER A 495 23.67 -17.16 -0.56
C SER A 495 23.17 -16.64 0.79
N ILE A 496 23.85 -17.03 1.88
CA ILE A 496 23.54 -16.55 3.25
C ILE A 496 23.61 -15.01 3.34
N GLN A 497 24.53 -14.37 2.61
CA GLN A 497 24.62 -12.91 2.54
C GLN A 497 23.37 -12.28 1.92
N HIS A 498 22.81 -12.88 0.87
CA HIS A 498 21.55 -12.43 0.27
C HIS A 498 20.39 -12.57 1.26
N ALA A 499 20.28 -13.70 1.95
CA ALA A 499 19.24 -13.92 2.97
C ALA A 499 19.33 -12.90 4.13
N LEU A 500 20.54 -12.61 4.62
CA LEU A 500 20.76 -11.59 5.65
C LEU A 500 20.46 -10.17 5.14
N ALA A 501 20.87 -9.83 3.92
CA ALA A 501 20.61 -8.53 3.31
C ALA A 501 19.11 -8.26 3.15
N THR A 502 18.35 -9.22 2.60
CA THR A 502 16.89 -9.15 2.48
C THR A 502 16.20 -9.03 3.85
N LEU A 503 16.67 -9.76 4.86
CA LEU A 503 16.07 -9.76 6.19
C LEU A 503 16.35 -8.45 6.97
N HIS A 504 17.55 -7.88 6.82
CA HIS A 504 17.87 -6.54 7.32
C HIS A 504 17.11 -5.43 6.57
N PHE A 505 16.88 -5.59 5.27
CA PHE A 505 16.11 -4.62 4.45
C PHE A 505 14.64 -4.52 4.90
N ALA A 506 14.03 -5.63 5.29
CA ALA A 506 12.68 -5.66 5.88
C ALA A 506 12.61 -5.11 7.33
N ASN A 507 13.72 -4.55 7.85
CA ASN A 507 13.93 -4.08 9.22
C ASN A 507 13.44 -5.06 10.30
N VAL A 508 13.54 -6.35 10.02
CA VAL A 508 13.24 -7.40 11.00
C VAL A 508 14.36 -7.36 12.03
N LYS A 509 14.02 -7.24 13.31
CA LYS A 509 15.00 -7.29 14.41
C LYS A 509 15.55 -8.71 14.61
N VAL A 510 16.37 -9.16 13.65
CA VAL A 510 16.98 -10.50 13.63
C VAL A 510 17.79 -10.74 14.89
N ARG A 511 18.47 -9.70 15.42
CA ARG A 511 19.20 -9.78 16.69
C ARG A 511 18.27 -10.15 17.85
N GLU A 512 17.14 -9.49 18.07
CA GLU A 512 16.23 -9.86 19.18
C GLU A 512 15.63 -11.27 18.98
N LEU A 513 15.28 -11.66 17.76
CA LEU A 513 14.74 -13.00 17.47
C LEU A 513 15.78 -14.12 17.61
N LEU A 514 17.04 -13.89 17.23
CA LEU A 514 18.14 -14.82 17.45
C LEU A 514 18.62 -14.81 18.89
N TRP A 515 18.65 -13.66 19.56
CA TRP A 515 19.10 -13.56 20.96
C TRP A 515 18.08 -14.22 21.90
N ARG A 516 16.76 -14.08 21.67
CA ARG A 516 15.71 -14.88 22.35
C ARG A 516 15.80 -16.39 22.07
N ARG A 517 16.63 -16.82 21.11
CA ARG A 517 16.88 -18.24 20.80
C ARG A 517 18.22 -18.73 21.33
N LEU A 518 19.25 -17.89 21.28
CA LEU A 518 20.56 -18.13 21.88
C LEU A 518 20.45 -18.09 23.40
N SER A 519 19.70 -17.17 24.01
CA SER A 519 19.41 -17.20 25.45
C SER A 519 18.67 -18.48 25.86
N LYS A 520 17.70 -18.93 25.07
CA LYS A 520 17.03 -20.24 25.26
C LYS A 520 17.91 -21.48 24.97
N LEU A 521 19.12 -21.30 24.45
CA LEU A 521 20.11 -22.37 24.25
C LEU A 521 21.27 -22.26 25.25
N CYS A 522 21.59 -21.05 25.73
CA CYS A 522 22.53 -20.79 26.82
C CYS A 522 21.94 -21.17 28.17
N ALA A 523 20.70 -20.75 28.48
CA ALA A 523 19.98 -21.19 29.67
C ALA A 523 19.84 -22.73 29.71
N ARG A 524 19.66 -23.36 28.54
CA ARG A 524 19.62 -24.83 28.41
C ARG A 524 20.98 -25.51 28.61
N LYS A 525 22.10 -24.78 28.50
CA LYS A 525 23.45 -25.24 28.87
C LYS A 525 23.82 -24.92 30.31
N GLU A 526 23.33 -23.82 30.86
CA GLU A 526 23.51 -23.46 32.27
C GLU A 526 22.73 -24.45 33.17
N GLN A 527 21.57 -24.92 32.71
CA GLN A 527 20.82 -26.03 33.31
C GLN A 527 21.52 -27.42 33.24
N GLU A 528 22.55 -27.60 32.41
CA GLU A 528 23.32 -28.86 32.35
C GLU A 528 24.48 -28.92 33.38
N HIS A 529 24.75 -27.83 34.11
CA HIS A 529 25.96 -27.71 34.95
C HIS A 529 25.76 -27.22 36.39
N ALA A 530 24.53 -27.01 36.86
CA ALA A 530 24.24 -26.53 38.23
C ALA A 530 23.59 -27.61 39.10
N ILE A 531 24.38 -28.27 39.95
CA ILE A 531 23.88 -29.17 41.01
C ILE A 531 23.77 -28.38 42.32
N VAL A 532 22.54 -28.21 42.81
CA VAL A 532 22.13 -27.80 44.17
C VAL A 532 22.73 -26.49 44.72
N PHE A 533 21.88 -25.47 44.86
CA PHE A 533 21.43 -24.97 46.18
C PHE A 533 20.11 -24.18 46.02
N THR A 534 19.49 -23.76 47.13
CA THR A 534 18.04 -23.53 47.23
C THR A 534 17.58 -22.06 47.17
N SER A 535 16.42 -21.82 46.54
CA SER A 535 15.47 -20.70 46.81
C SER A 535 15.89 -19.30 46.32
N PRO A 536 14.95 -18.34 46.11
CA PRO A 536 13.67 -18.45 45.37
C PRO A 536 13.49 -17.32 44.32
N GLU A 537 12.71 -17.58 43.26
CA GLU A 537 11.76 -16.63 42.61
C GLU A 537 11.27 -17.20 41.26
N ASP A 538 10.22 -18.03 41.29
CA ASP A 538 9.38 -18.35 40.14
C ASP A 538 7.96 -18.58 40.67
N LEU A 539 7.12 -17.52 40.65
CA LEU A 539 5.70 -17.63 41.00
C LEU A 539 4.95 -18.29 39.83
N PRO A 540 4.04 -19.26 40.09
CA PRO A 540 3.27 -19.88 39.02
C PRO A 540 2.37 -18.86 38.33
N VAL A 541 2.15 -19.04 37.02
CA VAL A 541 1.43 -18.08 36.17
C VAL A 541 -0.09 -18.08 36.42
N ALA A 542 -0.59 -19.03 37.21
CA ALA A 542 -1.96 -19.11 37.73
C ALA A 542 -1.93 -19.81 39.10
N ASP A 543 -2.80 -19.40 40.03
CA ASP A 543 -2.81 -19.93 41.41
C ASP A 543 -3.54 -21.27 41.55
N CYS A 544 -4.41 -21.63 40.60
CA CYS A 544 -5.10 -22.91 40.52
C CYS A 544 -5.57 -23.22 39.08
N ILE A 545 -6.02 -24.45 38.84
CA ILE A 545 -6.64 -24.90 37.59
C ILE A 545 -7.99 -25.56 37.92
N SER A 546 -9.08 -25.14 37.28
CA SER A 546 -10.35 -25.89 37.32
C SER A 546 -10.76 -26.21 35.88
N THR A 547 -11.15 -27.46 35.63
CA THR A 547 -11.49 -27.96 34.30
C THR A 547 -12.76 -28.80 34.31
N ALA A 548 -13.60 -28.57 33.30
CA ALA A 548 -14.77 -29.39 33.02
C ALA A 548 -14.60 -30.00 31.61
N HIS A 549 -14.70 -31.33 31.52
CA HIS A 549 -14.38 -32.12 30.32
C HIS A 549 -12.97 -31.84 29.75
N PRO A 550 -11.88 -32.26 30.43
CA PRO A 550 -10.49 -32.00 30.06
C PRO A 550 -10.10 -32.66 28.73
N THR A 551 -10.42 -31.98 27.64
CA THR A 551 -10.22 -32.44 26.27
C THR A 551 -8.77 -32.25 25.85
N TRP A 552 -8.15 -33.32 25.34
CA TRP A 552 -6.74 -33.39 24.91
C TRP A 552 -5.68 -33.25 26.02
N LEU A 553 -6.03 -33.48 27.28
CA LEU A 553 -5.07 -33.51 28.39
C LEU A 553 -4.15 -34.74 28.28
N GLU A 554 -2.83 -34.55 28.29
CA GLU A 554 -1.85 -35.65 28.28
C GLU A 554 -1.44 -36.13 29.69
N GLU A 555 -1.04 -37.40 29.82
CA GLU A 555 -0.33 -37.92 31.01
C GLU A 555 0.89 -37.07 31.38
N SER A 556 1.55 -36.49 30.37
CA SER A 556 2.71 -35.61 30.51
C SER A 556 2.36 -34.29 31.20
N GLU A 557 1.15 -33.77 30.98
CA GLU A 557 0.66 -32.52 31.58
C GLU A 557 0.17 -32.76 33.00
N ILE A 558 -0.60 -33.85 33.22
CA ILE A 558 -1.04 -34.31 34.54
C ILE A 558 0.16 -34.52 35.48
N SER A 559 1.25 -35.11 34.97
CA SER A 559 2.46 -35.41 35.75
C SER A 559 3.30 -34.17 36.10
N ASN A 560 3.02 -33.00 35.53
CA ASN A 560 3.77 -31.75 35.74
C ASN A 560 2.89 -30.62 36.30
N VAL A 561 1.72 -30.94 36.85
CA VAL A 561 0.88 -30.01 37.61
C VAL A 561 1.64 -29.52 38.85
N ALA A 562 1.75 -28.20 39.01
CA ALA A 562 2.46 -27.57 40.13
C ALA A 562 1.57 -26.68 41.03
N VAL A 563 0.25 -26.68 40.81
CA VAL A 563 -0.74 -25.86 41.51
C VAL A 563 -2.01 -26.66 41.81
N PRO A 564 -2.86 -26.25 42.77
CA PRO A 564 -4.14 -26.91 43.05
C PRO A 564 -5.02 -27.11 41.81
N VAL A 565 -5.66 -28.29 41.70
CA VAL A 565 -6.51 -28.66 40.55
C VAL A 565 -7.88 -29.16 41.00
N GLN A 566 -8.93 -28.75 40.28
CA GLN A 566 -10.28 -29.31 40.38
C GLN A 566 -10.73 -29.89 39.03
N ILE A 567 -11.28 -31.11 39.01
CA ILE A 567 -11.66 -31.83 37.77
C ILE A 567 -13.15 -32.20 37.78
N MET A 568 -13.97 -31.26 37.32
CA MET A 568 -15.42 -31.41 37.20
C MET A 568 -15.79 -32.27 35.97
N THR A 569 -15.81 -33.60 36.12
CA THR A 569 -16.26 -34.51 35.04
C THR A 569 -17.43 -35.39 35.47
N VAL A 570 -18.35 -35.62 34.54
CA VAL A 570 -19.44 -36.58 34.72
C VAL A 570 -18.89 -38.01 34.73
N GLU A 571 -19.62 -38.95 35.33
CA GLU A 571 -19.20 -40.36 35.44
C GLU A 571 -18.82 -40.95 34.06
N HIS A 572 -19.63 -40.69 33.04
CA HIS A 572 -19.43 -41.13 31.66
C HIS A 572 -18.96 -39.98 30.77
N ASP A 573 -17.68 -39.63 30.89
CA ASP A 573 -16.99 -38.68 30.02
C ASP A 573 -16.31 -39.44 28.86
N THR A 574 -16.52 -38.99 27.62
CA THR A 574 -15.95 -39.61 26.41
C THR A 574 -14.59 -39.04 26.00
N MET A 575 -14.19 -37.89 26.57
CA MET A 575 -12.87 -37.27 26.37
C MET A 575 -11.92 -37.61 27.51
N PHE A 576 -12.42 -37.66 28.76
CA PHE A 576 -11.64 -38.06 29.94
C PHE A 576 -11.86 -39.55 30.24
N THR A 577 -11.10 -40.39 29.53
CA THR A 577 -11.30 -41.85 29.50
C THR A 577 -11.07 -42.51 30.88
N PRO A 578 -11.59 -43.73 31.12
CA PRO A 578 -11.39 -44.44 32.39
C PRO A 578 -9.91 -44.62 32.78
N GLU A 579 -9.03 -44.82 31.80
CA GLU A 579 -7.59 -44.98 31.97
C GLU A 579 -6.96 -43.66 32.41
N LEU A 580 -7.32 -42.54 31.77
CA LEU A 580 -6.81 -41.21 32.10
C LEU A 580 -7.37 -40.71 33.45
N LYS A 581 -8.63 -41.04 33.77
CA LYS A 581 -9.23 -40.87 35.12
C LYS A 581 -8.42 -41.63 36.18
N ALA A 582 -8.09 -42.90 35.93
CA ALA A 582 -7.30 -43.72 36.85
C ALA A 582 -5.85 -43.23 36.99
N PHE A 583 -5.22 -42.76 35.90
CA PHE A 583 -3.90 -42.13 35.95
C PHE A 583 -3.92 -40.86 36.79
N THR A 584 -4.89 -39.97 36.56
CA THR A 584 -5.00 -38.67 37.25
C THR A 584 -5.21 -38.84 38.76
N ASN A 585 -6.16 -39.69 39.16
CA ASN A 585 -6.44 -40.02 40.56
C ASN A 585 -5.26 -40.73 41.26
N LYS A 586 -4.34 -41.34 40.51
CA LYS A 586 -3.11 -41.95 41.05
C LYS A 586 -1.97 -40.95 41.16
N VAL A 587 -1.82 -40.04 40.20
CA VAL A 587 -0.61 -39.22 40.03
C VAL A 587 -0.69 -37.88 40.75
N ILE A 588 -1.82 -37.15 40.68
CA ILE A 588 -1.92 -35.82 41.32
C ILE A 588 -1.70 -35.90 42.85
N PRO A 589 -2.25 -36.87 43.61
CA PRO A 589 -1.98 -37.02 45.03
C PRO A 589 -0.51 -37.32 45.39
N ILE A 590 0.29 -37.84 44.46
CA ILE A 590 1.73 -38.12 44.67
C ILE A 590 2.57 -36.84 44.50
N ILE A 591 2.10 -35.89 43.69
CA ILE A 591 2.80 -34.62 43.41
C ILE A 591 2.64 -33.61 44.56
N GLY A 592 1.63 -33.80 45.43
CA GLY A 592 1.46 -33.01 46.66
C GLY A 592 0.72 -31.68 46.50
N VAL A 593 0.03 -31.49 45.38
CA VAL A 593 -0.93 -30.37 45.19
C VAL A 593 -2.31 -30.74 45.74
N ALA A 594 -3.13 -29.75 46.09
CA ALA A 594 -4.53 -29.98 46.46
C ALA A 594 -5.35 -30.40 45.23
N TYR A 595 -6.29 -31.33 45.43
CA TYR A 595 -7.03 -32.02 44.37
C TYR A 595 -8.49 -32.29 44.79
N ASP A 596 -9.43 -32.04 43.88
CA ASP A 596 -10.89 -32.19 44.03
C ASP A 596 -11.55 -32.69 42.72
#